data_AF-A0A959I147-F1
#
_entry.id   AF-A0A959I147-F1
#
_cell.length_a   1.000
_cell.length_b   1.000
_cell.length_c   1.000
_cell.angle_alpha   90.00
_cell.angle_beta   90.00
_cell.angle_gamma   90.00
#
_symmetry.space_group_name_H-M   'P 1'
#
loop_
_entity.id
_entity.type
_entity.pdbx_description
1 polymer ?
#
loop_
_entity_poly.entity_id
_entity_poly.type
_entity_poly.pdbx_seq_one_letter_code
_entity_poly.pdbx_strand_id
1 'polypeptide(L)'
;MKIDKSPEMRQKEALVEELEAQVKRTRTTLKSLKTRLQNTQERVAEVHQKIFNKVTQLQGRLIKGMKNLEQLISKLRKDKRLNRQDKALIEEMYRGFTGGIGEEMPDLEAQAAERAQSQEEDAKFRDAFKEFRVEPPTEEQRDIRKVYLRLSKQFHPDRARNKKEAEQFHQFQQQVNEAYEKYDIQALLDMEQLFGETADETINEGAATVDVLDLKISRLEHQLDLLQQQQERLSQEIRQLRKSDMGQMLTEVDGMQRAGFSVEDGMGLQHLEPIVEILEAFETALRDTDKRGEMSPLFDDIMAQAQASMDPLQAMMNEMMGYEEEDMDDLFWDDEEVYYPNPDPLFPVGTYVRINEREEVDYFEGEDMISFSLKGLAGIVSEAMLEEDEPFYNVVLDIDSMKRLPGAYITERGGAFNVIDFLDEESLVKEKRKKKDTLKKVQLAYRTLLYQHVFAELPPAQDQRLQAILLAHPEKNDEANWLAYLEQHLSFPFEATTSGDYAHWRRGRKATILSYGGFSPEYGLIVQARIGRETDFVPLAEFHGPAGSKMGEVLEDYREWFLIVF
;
A
#
# COMPACT_ATOMS: atom_id res chain seq x y z
N MET A 1 -1.58 68.73 -2.14
CA MET A 1 -2.72 68.40 -1.25
C MET A 1 -2.97 66.91 -1.43
N LYS A 2 -2.48 66.06 -0.53
CA LYS A 2 -2.79 64.62 -0.57
C LYS A 2 -4.21 64.47 -0.03
N ILE A 3 -5.17 64.18 -0.89
CA ILE A 3 -6.53 63.84 -0.46
C ILE A 3 -6.40 62.52 0.27
N ASP A 4 -6.65 62.53 1.58
CA ASP A 4 -6.55 61.34 2.39
C ASP A 4 -7.73 60.41 2.04
N LYS A 5 -7.43 59.15 1.68
CA LYS A 5 -8.46 58.17 1.27
C LYS A 5 -9.50 57.98 2.39
N SER A 6 -10.78 57.83 2.05
CA SER A 6 -11.84 57.60 3.04
C SER A 6 -11.61 56.30 3.82
N PRO A 7 -12.07 56.18 5.08
CA PRO A 7 -11.97 54.94 5.85
C PRO A 7 -12.60 53.73 5.13
N GLU A 8 -13.72 53.95 4.43
CA GLU A 8 -14.41 52.92 3.64
C GLU A 8 -13.56 52.43 2.46
N MET A 9 -12.90 53.34 1.74
CA MET A 9 -11.98 52.97 0.66
C MET A 9 -10.83 52.11 1.19
N ARG A 10 -10.26 52.45 2.34
CA ARG A 10 -9.16 51.67 2.95
C ARG A 10 -9.62 50.27 3.38
N GLN A 11 -10.86 50.13 3.87
CA GLN A 11 -11.43 48.83 4.22
C GLN A 11 -11.65 47.95 2.98
N LYS A 12 -12.20 48.51 1.90
CA LYS A 12 -12.42 47.77 0.65
C LYS A 12 -11.11 47.43 -0.06
N GLU A 13 -10.10 48.31 -0.03
CA GLU A 13 -8.75 48.00 -0.52
C GLU A 13 -8.12 46.83 0.26
N ALA A 14 -8.26 46.81 1.59
CA ALA A 14 -7.77 45.70 2.41
C ALA A 14 -8.50 44.38 2.12
N LEU A 15 -9.82 44.41 1.91
CA LEU A 15 -10.61 43.23 1.53
C LEU A 15 -10.22 42.70 0.15
N VAL A 16 -9.97 43.57 -0.82
CA VAL A 16 -9.44 43.17 -2.13
C VAL A 16 -8.09 42.49 -1.99
N GLU A 17 -7.17 43.05 -1.21
CA GLU A 17 -5.84 42.46 -0.98
C GLU A 17 -5.95 41.08 -0.31
N GLU A 18 -6.87 40.94 0.66
CA GLU A 18 -7.15 39.66 1.31
C GLU A 18 -7.71 38.63 0.33
N LEU A 19 -8.72 38.99 -0.46
CA LEU A 19 -9.33 38.08 -1.45
C LEU A 19 -8.34 37.69 -2.55
N GLU A 20 -7.50 38.61 -3.04
CA GLU A 20 -6.43 38.29 -3.99
C GLU A 20 -5.43 37.30 -3.39
N ALA A 21 -5.08 37.46 -2.11
CA ALA A 21 -4.22 36.52 -1.40
C ALA A 21 -4.88 35.14 -1.23
N GLN A 22 -6.18 35.09 -0.94
CA GLN A 22 -6.95 33.84 -0.84
C GLN A 22 -7.03 33.13 -2.20
N VAL A 23 -7.42 33.83 -3.27
CA VAL A 23 -7.42 33.30 -4.65
C VAL A 23 -6.06 32.71 -4.99
N LYS A 24 -4.96 33.43 -4.73
CA LYS A 24 -3.60 32.94 -5.00
C LYS A 24 -3.27 31.65 -4.23
N ARG A 25 -3.68 31.53 -2.97
CA ARG A 25 -3.49 30.32 -2.15
C ARG A 25 -4.31 29.14 -2.68
N THR A 26 -5.58 29.36 -3.01
CA THR A 26 -6.46 28.34 -3.59
C THR A 26 -5.90 27.85 -4.93
N ARG A 27 -5.44 28.75 -5.80
CA ARG A 27 -4.75 28.41 -7.06
C ARG A 27 -3.54 27.51 -6.88
N THR A 28 -2.72 27.82 -5.87
CA THR A 28 -1.51 27.01 -5.55
C THR A 28 -1.92 25.62 -5.04
N THR A 29 -2.97 25.55 -4.23
CA THR A 29 -3.52 24.28 -3.73
C THR A 29 -4.09 23.43 -4.87
N LEU A 30 -4.89 24.02 -5.75
CA LEU A 30 -5.41 23.35 -6.95
C LEU A 30 -4.30 22.80 -7.84
N LYS A 31 -3.23 23.56 -8.05
CA LYS A 31 -2.07 23.07 -8.82
C LYS A 31 -1.47 21.81 -8.17
N SER A 32 -1.27 21.83 -6.85
CA SER A 32 -0.76 20.68 -6.09
C SER A 32 -1.68 19.47 -6.18
N LEU A 33 -2.99 19.66 -6.05
CA LEU A 33 -3.99 18.59 -6.16
C LEU A 33 -4.04 17.99 -7.56
N LYS A 34 -4.06 18.82 -8.62
CA LYS A 34 -4.00 18.35 -10.01
C LYS A 34 -2.76 17.52 -10.27
N THR A 35 -1.59 18.01 -9.83
CA THR A 35 -0.34 17.26 -9.96
C THR A 35 -0.39 15.94 -9.19
N ARG A 36 -0.95 15.93 -7.97
CA ARG A 36 -1.12 14.69 -7.20
C ARG A 36 -2.03 13.69 -7.91
N LEU A 37 -3.20 14.13 -8.39
CA LEU A 37 -4.15 13.29 -9.12
C LEU A 37 -3.50 12.69 -10.36
N GLN A 38 -2.86 13.53 -11.19
CA GLN A 38 -2.15 13.09 -12.39
C GLN A 38 -1.05 12.07 -12.05
N ASN A 39 -0.20 12.36 -11.06
CA ASN A 39 0.87 11.44 -10.67
C ASN A 39 0.31 10.10 -10.18
N THR A 40 -0.80 10.11 -9.41
CA THR A 40 -1.44 8.88 -8.96
C THR A 40 -2.01 8.09 -10.15
N GLN A 41 -2.71 8.74 -11.09
CA GLN A 41 -3.23 8.08 -12.30
C GLN A 41 -2.13 7.49 -13.17
N GLU A 42 -1.05 8.25 -13.41
CA GLU A 42 0.11 7.78 -14.17
C GLU A 42 0.77 6.58 -13.50
N ARG A 43 0.90 6.60 -12.18
CA ARG A 43 1.50 5.52 -11.41
C ARG A 43 0.65 4.25 -11.43
N VAL A 44 -0.66 4.38 -11.26
CA VAL A 44 -1.61 3.26 -11.39
C VAL A 44 -1.49 2.64 -12.79
N ALA A 45 -1.45 3.46 -13.84
CA ALA A 45 -1.29 2.98 -15.22
C ALA A 45 0.04 2.26 -15.44
N GLU A 46 1.14 2.78 -14.88
CA GLU A 46 2.47 2.15 -14.95
C GLU A 46 2.47 0.76 -14.29
N VAL A 47 1.90 0.65 -13.09
CA VAL A 47 1.81 -0.62 -12.34
C VAL A 47 0.94 -1.63 -13.09
N HIS A 48 -0.26 -1.22 -13.50
CA HIS A 48 -1.16 -2.06 -14.29
C HIS A 48 -0.48 -2.58 -15.56
N GLN A 49 0.21 -1.71 -16.31
CA GLN A 49 0.89 -2.10 -17.53
C GLN A 49 2.02 -3.13 -17.27
N LYS A 50 2.77 -2.98 -16.17
CA LYS A 50 3.81 -3.95 -15.79
C LYS A 50 3.22 -5.32 -15.47
N ILE A 51 2.19 -5.35 -14.62
CA ILE A 51 1.49 -6.58 -14.24
C ILE A 51 0.90 -7.25 -15.47
N PHE A 52 0.15 -6.49 -16.28
CA PHE A 52 -0.51 -7.00 -17.47
C PHE A 52 0.49 -7.60 -18.47
N ASN A 53 1.59 -6.89 -18.74
CA ASN A 53 2.64 -7.39 -19.63
C ASN A 53 3.27 -8.69 -19.11
N LYS A 54 3.55 -8.76 -17.80
CA LYS A 54 4.14 -9.94 -17.18
C LYS A 54 3.20 -11.14 -17.22
N VAL A 55 1.93 -10.95 -16.86
CA VAL A 55 0.90 -11.99 -16.92
C VAL A 55 0.72 -12.48 -18.36
N THR A 56 0.61 -11.56 -19.33
CA THR A 56 0.48 -11.91 -20.76
C THR A 56 1.69 -12.69 -21.25
N GLN A 57 2.90 -12.30 -20.85
CA GLN A 57 4.12 -13.02 -21.18
C GLN A 57 4.11 -14.45 -20.61
N LEU A 58 3.77 -14.60 -19.32
CA LEU A 58 3.71 -15.90 -18.63
C LEU A 58 2.66 -16.81 -19.26
N GLN A 59 1.44 -16.30 -19.49
CA GLN A 59 0.37 -17.04 -20.17
C GLN A 59 0.79 -17.47 -21.58
N GLY A 60 1.43 -16.58 -22.35
CA GLY A 60 1.93 -16.91 -23.69
C GLY A 60 2.95 -18.05 -23.69
N ARG A 61 3.85 -18.08 -22.70
CA ARG A 61 4.80 -19.18 -22.50
C ARG A 61 4.10 -20.46 -22.09
N LEU A 62 3.16 -20.39 -21.15
CA LEU A 62 2.38 -21.52 -20.67
C LEU A 62 1.63 -22.22 -21.81
N ILE A 63 0.85 -21.44 -22.58
CA ILE A 63 0.07 -21.94 -23.73
C ILE A 63 0.99 -22.61 -24.75
N LYS A 64 2.10 -21.95 -25.11
CA LYS A 64 3.07 -22.49 -26.05
C LYS A 64 3.71 -23.79 -25.55
N GLY A 65 4.11 -23.83 -24.28
CA GLY A 65 4.68 -25.01 -23.64
C GLY A 65 3.71 -26.18 -23.65
N MET A 66 2.46 -25.96 -23.25
CA MET A 66 1.40 -26.98 -23.27
C MET A 66 1.18 -27.56 -24.67
N LYS A 67 1.08 -26.71 -25.70
CA LYS A 67 0.93 -27.15 -27.10
C LYS A 67 2.12 -27.99 -27.57
N ASN A 68 3.35 -27.61 -27.19
CA ASN A 68 4.54 -28.38 -27.54
C ASN A 68 4.57 -29.74 -26.82
N LEU A 69 4.23 -29.78 -25.54
CA LEU A 69 4.14 -31.00 -24.75
C LEU A 69 3.13 -31.98 -25.36
N GLU A 70 1.93 -31.51 -25.68
CA GLU A 70 0.89 -32.33 -26.29
C GLU A 70 1.37 -33.00 -27.59
N GLN A 71 2.02 -32.23 -28.47
CA GLN A 71 2.58 -32.72 -29.73
C GLN A 71 3.68 -33.75 -29.50
N LEU A 72 4.60 -33.50 -28.56
CA LEU A 72 5.72 -34.38 -28.24
C LEU A 72 5.24 -35.69 -27.61
N ILE A 73 4.35 -35.63 -26.62
CA ILE A 73 3.78 -36.82 -25.96
C ILE A 73 3.01 -37.65 -26.98
N SER A 74 2.17 -37.01 -27.82
CA SER A 74 1.42 -37.69 -28.87
C SER A 74 2.32 -38.39 -29.90
N LYS A 75 3.47 -37.80 -30.21
CA LYS A 75 4.50 -38.39 -31.08
C LYS A 75 5.19 -39.58 -30.41
N LEU A 76 5.69 -39.39 -29.19
CA LEU A 76 6.44 -40.41 -28.43
C LEU A 76 5.61 -41.65 -28.10
N ARG A 77 4.30 -41.49 -27.87
CA ARG A 77 3.37 -42.62 -27.65
C ARG A 77 3.36 -43.63 -28.80
N LYS A 78 3.58 -43.14 -30.02
CA LYS A 78 3.63 -43.93 -31.26
C LYS A 78 5.03 -44.45 -31.58
N ASP A 79 6.05 -44.03 -30.84
CA ASP A 79 7.42 -44.45 -31.06
C ASP A 79 7.61 -45.93 -30.68
N LYS A 80 8.31 -46.66 -31.55
CA LYS A 80 8.62 -48.08 -31.36
C LYS A 80 10.00 -48.30 -30.71
N ARG A 81 10.81 -47.25 -30.60
CA ARG A 81 12.15 -47.30 -29.99
C ARG A 81 12.10 -47.42 -28.47
N LEU A 82 11.07 -46.84 -27.85
CA LEU A 82 10.88 -46.84 -26.40
C LEU A 82 10.63 -48.24 -25.84
N ASN A 83 11.22 -48.52 -24.68
CA ASN A 83 10.98 -49.76 -23.95
C ASN A 83 9.57 -49.77 -23.32
N ARG A 84 9.16 -50.90 -22.75
CA ARG A 84 7.80 -51.07 -22.17
C ARG A 84 7.53 -50.16 -20.97
N GLN A 85 8.53 -49.87 -20.14
CA GLN A 85 8.40 -49.02 -18.95
C GLN A 85 8.29 -47.55 -19.37
N ASP A 86 9.18 -47.08 -20.25
CA ASP A 86 9.16 -45.72 -20.79
C ASP A 86 7.82 -45.44 -21.49
N LYS A 87 7.31 -46.42 -22.23
CA LYS A 87 6.02 -46.30 -22.92
C LYS A 87 4.84 -46.23 -21.96
N ALA A 88 4.91 -46.89 -20.80
CA ALA A 88 3.88 -46.79 -19.77
C ALA A 88 3.87 -45.40 -19.13
N LEU A 89 5.05 -44.83 -18.84
CA LEU A 89 5.21 -43.46 -18.35
C LEU A 89 4.67 -42.41 -19.33
N ILE A 90 4.99 -42.52 -20.62
CA ILE A 90 4.46 -41.60 -21.64
C ILE A 90 2.92 -41.71 -21.78
N GLU A 91 2.35 -42.91 -21.64
CA GLU A 91 0.90 -43.10 -21.62
C GLU A 91 0.24 -42.53 -20.36
N GLU A 92 0.90 -42.61 -19.20
CA GLU A 92 0.45 -41.98 -17.96
C GLU A 92 0.45 -40.45 -18.08
N MET A 93 1.54 -39.86 -18.60
CA MET A 93 1.61 -38.43 -18.90
C MET A 93 0.51 -37.99 -19.89
N TYR A 94 0.27 -38.79 -20.93
CA TYR A 94 -0.80 -38.51 -21.90
C TYR A 94 -2.19 -38.55 -21.26
N ARG A 95 -2.44 -39.52 -20.36
CA ARG A 95 -3.71 -39.60 -19.61
C ARG A 95 -3.87 -38.44 -18.63
N GLY A 96 -2.81 -38.03 -17.93
CA GLY A 96 -2.85 -36.85 -17.08
C GLY A 96 -3.17 -35.58 -17.86
N PHE A 97 -2.54 -35.43 -19.02
CA PHE A 97 -2.73 -34.26 -19.90
C PHE A 97 -4.13 -34.22 -20.54
N THR A 98 -4.69 -35.37 -20.92
CA THR A 98 -6.01 -35.46 -21.59
C THR A 98 -7.19 -35.67 -20.64
N GLY A 99 -6.94 -36.17 -19.42
CA GLY A 99 -7.97 -36.50 -18.43
C GLY A 99 -8.30 -35.38 -17.43
N GLY A 100 -7.44 -34.36 -17.29
CA GLY A 100 -7.66 -33.23 -16.38
C GLY A 100 -7.74 -31.84 -17.05
N ILE A 101 -7.33 -31.72 -18.31
CA ILE A 101 -7.20 -30.42 -19.04
C ILE A 101 -7.98 -30.44 -20.37
N GLY A 102 -8.67 -31.56 -20.67
CA GLY A 102 -9.20 -31.87 -22.00
C GLY A 102 -10.64 -31.46 -22.30
N GLU A 103 -11.42 -30.97 -21.34
CA GLU A 103 -12.75 -30.42 -21.62
C GLU A 103 -12.61 -28.92 -21.90
N GLU A 104 -12.60 -28.61 -23.21
CA GLU A 104 -12.63 -27.26 -23.78
C GLU A 104 -11.57 -26.30 -23.24
N MET A 105 -10.29 -26.56 -23.53
CA MET A 105 -9.34 -25.45 -23.62
C MET A 105 -9.92 -24.47 -24.67
N PRO A 106 -10.25 -23.22 -24.29
CA PRO A 106 -10.72 -22.22 -25.25
C PRO A 106 -9.71 -22.11 -26.39
N ASP A 107 -10.09 -21.54 -27.53
CA ASP A 107 -9.10 -21.16 -28.55
C ASP A 107 -8.21 -20.03 -27.97
N LEU A 108 -7.20 -20.46 -27.22
CA LEU A 108 -6.28 -19.61 -26.45
C LEU A 108 -5.41 -18.78 -27.39
N GLU A 109 -5.23 -19.20 -28.65
CA GLU A 109 -4.59 -18.40 -29.70
C GLU A 109 -5.49 -17.25 -30.16
N ALA A 110 -6.80 -17.47 -30.29
CA ALA A 110 -7.75 -16.39 -30.59
C ALA A 110 -7.86 -15.39 -29.43
N GLN A 111 -7.91 -15.85 -28.17
CA GLN A 111 -7.96 -14.97 -27.00
C GLN A 111 -6.66 -14.19 -26.76
N ALA A 112 -5.49 -14.81 -26.98
CA ALA A 112 -4.21 -14.12 -26.89
C ALA A 112 -4.01 -13.10 -28.04
N ALA A 113 -4.50 -13.39 -29.24
CA ALA A 113 -4.47 -12.46 -30.37
C ALA A 113 -5.44 -11.28 -30.22
N GLU A 114 -6.58 -11.50 -29.56
CA GLU A 114 -7.58 -10.45 -29.26
C GLU A 114 -7.10 -9.52 -28.12
N ARG A 115 -6.40 -10.06 -27.11
CA ARG A 115 -5.80 -9.30 -25.99
C ARG A 115 -4.46 -8.63 -26.33
N ALA A 116 -3.74 -9.08 -27.37
CA ALA A 116 -2.49 -8.48 -27.81
C ALA A 116 -2.63 -7.10 -28.49
N GLN A 117 -3.85 -6.55 -28.60
CA GLN A 117 -4.06 -5.17 -29.05
C GLN A 117 -3.83 -4.17 -27.91
N SER A 118 -2.56 -3.97 -27.56
CA SER A 118 -2.10 -3.13 -26.43
C SER A 118 -2.58 -1.67 -26.45
N GLN A 119 -3.07 -1.15 -27.59
CA GLN A 119 -3.53 0.24 -27.70
C GLN A 119 -4.99 0.43 -27.28
N GLU A 120 -5.83 -0.61 -27.37
CA GLU A 120 -7.25 -0.50 -27.03
C GLU A 120 -7.47 -0.69 -25.53
N GLU A 121 -6.67 -1.53 -24.88
CA GLU A 121 -6.66 -1.68 -23.42
C GLU A 121 -6.09 -0.45 -22.71
N ASP A 122 -5.03 0.19 -23.23
CA ASP A 122 -4.52 1.46 -22.69
C ASP A 122 -5.59 2.56 -22.73
N ALA A 123 -6.43 2.58 -23.78
CA ALA A 123 -7.53 3.52 -23.91
C ALA A 123 -8.69 3.18 -22.95
N LYS A 124 -9.05 1.90 -22.82
CA LYS A 124 -10.08 1.42 -21.88
C LYS A 124 -9.65 1.66 -20.42
N PHE A 125 -8.36 1.46 -20.10
CA PHE A 125 -7.82 1.69 -18.77
C PHE A 125 -7.79 3.18 -18.41
N ARG A 126 -7.46 4.07 -19.36
CA ARG A 126 -7.60 5.51 -19.14
C ARG A 126 -9.05 5.94 -18.94
N ASP A 127 -9.99 5.26 -19.57
CA ASP A 127 -11.41 5.48 -19.38
C ASP A 127 -11.91 5.01 -18.00
N ALA A 128 -11.24 4.05 -17.36
CA ALA A 128 -11.55 3.64 -15.98
C ALA A 128 -11.40 4.80 -14.98
N PHE A 129 -10.48 5.75 -15.21
CA PHE A 129 -10.36 6.93 -14.35
C PHE A 129 -11.52 7.92 -14.47
N LYS A 130 -12.42 7.77 -15.46
CA LYS A 130 -13.62 8.61 -15.56
C LYS A 130 -14.61 8.32 -14.44
N GLU A 131 -14.61 7.11 -13.88
CA GLU A 131 -15.50 6.72 -12.79
C GLU A 131 -15.23 7.48 -11.50
N PHE A 132 -13.96 7.85 -11.26
CA PHE A 132 -13.57 8.64 -10.09
C PHE A 132 -13.76 10.15 -10.28
N ARG A 133 -14.31 10.60 -11.41
CA ARG A 133 -14.56 12.02 -11.62
C ARG A 133 -15.80 12.45 -10.84
N VAL A 134 -15.66 13.54 -10.10
CA VAL A 134 -16.80 14.13 -9.40
C VAL A 134 -17.37 15.22 -10.29
N GLU A 135 -18.60 15.01 -10.77
CA GLU A 135 -19.28 16.04 -11.55
C GLU A 135 -19.63 17.25 -10.67
N PRO A 136 -19.44 18.47 -11.17
CA PRO A 136 -19.88 19.67 -10.46
C PRO A 136 -21.41 19.73 -10.36
N PRO A 137 -21.97 20.29 -9.28
CA PRO A 137 -23.40 20.52 -9.17
C PRO A 137 -23.91 21.43 -10.30
N THR A 138 -25.20 21.36 -10.60
CA THR A 138 -25.81 22.05 -11.75
C THR A 138 -25.58 23.56 -11.75
N GLU A 139 -25.51 24.18 -10.57
CA GLU A 139 -25.25 25.61 -10.42
C GLU A 139 -23.83 25.97 -10.87
N GLU A 140 -22.83 25.24 -10.38
CA GLU A 140 -21.45 25.42 -10.80
C GLU A 140 -21.24 25.12 -12.28
N GLN A 141 -21.86 24.06 -12.82
CA GLN A 141 -21.82 23.76 -14.26
C GLN A 141 -22.28 24.95 -15.11
N ARG A 142 -23.32 25.67 -14.66
CA ARG A 142 -23.81 26.87 -15.34
C ARG A 142 -22.77 27.99 -15.31
N ASP A 143 -22.07 28.16 -14.20
CA ASP A 143 -21.05 29.20 -14.06
C ASP A 143 -19.78 28.90 -14.84
N ILE A 144 -19.31 27.65 -14.83
CA ILE A 144 -18.24 27.17 -15.70
C ILE A 144 -18.61 27.40 -17.18
N ARG A 145 -19.85 27.06 -17.56
CA ARG A 145 -20.35 27.29 -18.92
C ARG A 145 -20.37 28.77 -19.31
N LYS A 146 -20.68 29.69 -18.38
CA LYS A 146 -20.62 31.14 -18.66
C LYS A 146 -19.19 31.60 -18.98
N VAL A 147 -18.19 31.10 -18.27
CA VAL A 147 -16.77 31.41 -18.56
C VAL A 147 -16.36 30.81 -19.91
N TYR A 148 -16.71 29.54 -20.15
CA TYR A 148 -16.48 28.87 -21.44
C TYR A 148 -17.07 29.65 -22.62
N LEU A 149 -18.34 30.06 -22.55
CA LEU A 149 -19.00 30.78 -23.64
C LEU A 149 -18.35 32.15 -23.91
N ARG A 150 -17.85 32.83 -22.87
CA ARG A 150 -17.10 34.09 -23.04
C ARG A 150 -15.80 33.85 -23.80
N LEU A 151 -14.99 32.89 -23.36
CA LEU A 151 -13.73 32.52 -24.00
C LEU A 151 -13.93 32.03 -25.43
N SER A 152 -14.88 31.11 -25.65
CA SER A 152 -15.14 30.57 -26.97
C SER A 152 -15.66 31.63 -27.95
N LYS A 153 -16.49 32.57 -27.48
CA LYS A 153 -16.90 33.72 -28.30
C LYS A 153 -15.72 34.62 -28.65
N GLN A 154 -14.74 34.76 -27.76
CA GLN A 154 -13.57 35.61 -27.96
C GLN A 154 -12.54 34.99 -28.91
N PHE A 155 -12.24 33.69 -28.75
CA PHE A 155 -11.20 32.96 -29.49
C PHE A 155 -11.74 32.06 -30.61
N HIS A 156 -12.94 32.32 -31.12
CA HIS A 156 -13.48 31.56 -32.25
C HIS A 156 -12.63 31.81 -33.51
N PRO A 157 -12.15 30.76 -34.21
CA PRO A 157 -11.24 30.89 -35.35
C PRO A 157 -11.77 31.81 -36.47
N ASP A 158 -13.10 31.87 -36.65
CA ASP A 158 -13.75 32.77 -37.63
C ASP A 158 -13.64 34.27 -37.30
N ARG A 159 -13.20 34.64 -36.09
CA ARG A 159 -13.00 36.03 -35.69
C ARG A 159 -11.56 36.51 -35.88
N ALA A 160 -10.66 35.63 -36.33
CA ALA A 160 -9.28 35.96 -36.60
C ALA A 160 -9.15 36.89 -37.82
N ARG A 161 -8.24 37.87 -37.75
CA ARG A 161 -8.00 38.85 -38.81
C ARG A 161 -6.99 38.35 -39.84
N ASN A 162 -6.22 37.32 -39.51
CA ASN A 162 -5.22 36.72 -40.38
C ASN A 162 -5.00 35.23 -40.08
N LYS A 163 -4.29 34.51 -40.98
CA LYS A 163 -4.06 33.06 -40.89
C LYS A 163 -3.28 32.64 -39.63
N LYS A 164 -2.32 33.45 -39.19
CA LYS A 164 -1.52 33.16 -37.99
C LYS A 164 -2.36 33.31 -36.72
N GLU A 165 -3.21 34.33 -36.68
CA GLU A 165 -4.18 34.54 -35.60
C GLU A 165 -5.26 33.43 -35.60
N ALA A 166 -5.66 32.93 -36.77
CA ALA A 166 -6.59 31.81 -36.87
C ALA A 166 -6.00 30.50 -36.32
N GLU A 167 -4.73 30.22 -36.58
CA GLU A 167 -4.00 29.07 -36.00
C GLU A 167 -3.87 29.21 -34.47
N GLN A 168 -3.59 30.42 -33.98
CA GLN A 168 -3.54 30.69 -32.54
C GLN A 168 -4.92 30.53 -31.88
N PHE A 169 -5.97 31.09 -32.47
CA PHE A 169 -7.35 30.96 -31.98
C PHE A 169 -7.81 29.50 -32.00
N HIS A 170 -7.40 28.72 -33.00
CA HIS A 170 -7.68 27.29 -33.03
C HIS A 170 -7.02 26.54 -31.85
N GLN A 171 -5.74 26.81 -31.55
CA GLN A 171 -5.05 26.23 -30.40
C GLN A 171 -5.70 26.65 -29.08
N PHE A 172 -6.08 27.93 -28.94
CA PHE A 172 -6.78 28.40 -27.73
C PHE A 172 -8.15 27.77 -27.58
N GLN A 173 -8.93 27.67 -28.65
CA GLN A 173 -10.24 27.02 -28.61
C GLN A 173 -10.13 25.55 -28.21
N GLN A 174 -9.07 24.86 -28.64
CA GLN A 174 -8.80 23.49 -28.21
C GLN A 174 -8.52 23.40 -26.70
N GLN A 175 -7.68 24.29 -26.16
CA GLN A 175 -7.41 24.36 -24.72
C GLN A 175 -8.67 24.72 -23.90
N VAL A 176 -9.49 25.64 -24.41
CA VAL A 176 -10.77 26.03 -23.79
C VAL A 176 -11.75 24.86 -23.77
N ASN A 177 -11.85 24.09 -24.86
CA ASN A 177 -12.69 22.89 -24.92
C ASN A 177 -12.18 21.82 -23.95
N GLU A 178 -10.88 21.54 -23.92
CA GLU A 178 -10.28 20.56 -23.01
C GLU A 178 -10.49 20.93 -21.54
N ALA A 179 -10.30 22.20 -21.18
CA ALA A 179 -10.56 22.68 -19.84
C ALA A 179 -12.05 22.58 -19.48
N TYR A 180 -12.95 22.86 -20.42
CA TYR A 180 -14.39 22.74 -20.20
C TYR A 180 -14.83 21.29 -19.99
N GLU A 181 -14.35 20.35 -20.81
CA GLU A 181 -14.64 18.91 -20.68
C GLU A 181 -14.14 18.31 -19.35
N LYS A 182 -13.09 18.90 -18.77
CA LYS A 182 -12.54 18.51 -17.47
C LYS A 182 -13.12 19.30 -16.30
N TYR A 183 -14.09 20.19 -16.53
CA TYR A 183 -14.60 21.14 -15.54
C TYR A 183 -13.49 21.94 -14.84
N ASP A 184 -12.42 22.26 -15.57
CA ASP A 184 -11.24 22.94 -15.06
C ASP A 184 -11.41 24.46 -15.06
N ILE A 185 -12.15 24.96 -14.07
CA ILE A 185 -12.45 26.38 -13.96
C ILE A 185 -11.21 27.24 -13.71
N GLN A 186 -10.20 26.73 -13.00
CA GLN A 186 -8.93 27.43 -12.84
C GLN A 186 -8.23 27.68 -14.19
N ALA A 187 -8.19 26.69 -15.09
CA ALA A 187 -7.60 26.87 -16.42
C ALA A 187 -8.41 27.86 -17.26
N LEU A 188 -9.75 27.80 -17.19
CA LEU A 188 -10.62 28.77 -17.86
C LEU A 188 -10.40 30.20 -17.35
N LEU A 189 -10.31 30.40 -16.03
CA LEU A 189 -10.07 31.71 -15.43
C LEU A 189 -8.66 32.26 -15.75
N ASP A 190 -7.64 31.39 -15.79
CA ASP A 190 -6.29 31.79 -16.19
C ASP A 190 -6.24 32.21 -17.67
N MET A 191 -6.94 31.50 -18.54
CA MET A 191 -7.10 31.88 -19.95
C MET A 191 -7.88 33.20 -20.09
N GLU A 192 -8.93 33.41 -19.29
CA GLU A 192 -9.66 34.69 -19.27
C GLU A 192 -8.77 35.84 -18.80
N GLN A 193 -7.86 35.59 -17.86
CA GLN A 193 -6.93 36.60 -17.33
C GLN A 193 -5.77 36.89 -18.28
N LEU A 194 -5.27 35.90 -19.03
CA LEU A 194 -4.17 36.06 -19.98
C LEU A 194 -4.57 36.79 -21.26
N PHE A 195 -5.84 36.66 -21.68
CA PHE A 195 -6.29 37.14 -22.98
C PHE A 195 -7.53 38.02 -22.96
N GLY A 196 -8.21 38.13 -21.82
CA GLY A 196 -9.26 39.13 -21.63
C GLY A 196 -8.64 40.52 -21.54
N GLU A 197 -9.23 41.49 -22.24
CA GLU A 197 -9.21 42.89 -21.80
C GLU A 197 -9.94 42.92 -20.45
N THR A 198 -9.28 42.54 -19.37
CA THR A 198 -9.87 42.72 -18.05
C THR A 198 -9.91 44.22 -17.80
N ALA A 199 -11.02 44.68 -17.23
CA ALA A 199 -11.18 46.03 -16.71
C ALA A 199 -10.05 46.45 -15.72
N ASP A 200 -9.09 45.58 -15.38
CA ASP A 200 -7.87 45.92 -14.64
C ASP A 200 -7.00 46.97 -15.35
N GLU A 201 -6.99 47.02 -16.68
CA GLU A 201 -6.27 48.09 -17.40
C GLU A 201 -6.94 49.46 -17.20
N THR A 202 -8.25 49.50 -16.93
CA THR A 202 -8.97 50.74 -16.57
C THR A 202 -8.93 51.07 -15.08
N ILE A 203 -8.62 50.10 -14.21
CA ILE A 203 -8.57 50.28 -12.75
C ILE A 203 -7.19 50.79 -12.29
N ASN A 204 -6.12 50.46 -13.01
CA ASN A 204 -4.76 50.87 -12.64
C ASN A 204 -4.39 52.32 -12.99
N GLU A 205 -5.14 53.03 -13.85
CA GLU A 205 -4.72 54.34 -14.38
C GLU A 205 -5.41 55.59 -13.78
N GLY A 206 -6.34 55.48 -12.83
CA GLY A 206 -6.82 56.69 -12.14
C GLY A 206 -7.98 56.51 -11.17
N ALA A 207 -7.76 56.91 -9.92
CA ALA A 207 -8.75 57.07 -8.85
C ALA A 207 -9.81 55.95 -8.74
N ALA A 208 -9.43 54.82 -8.14
CA ALA A 208 -10.38 53.78 -7.72
C ALA A 208 -11.51 54.40 -6.89
N THR A 209 -12.74 54.31 -7.39
CA THR A 209 -13.95 54.68 -6.63
C THR A 209 -14.43 53.49 -5.82
N VAL A 210 -15.25 53.76 -4.80
CA VAL A 210 -15.87 52.72 -3.95
C VAL A 210 -16.62 51.68 -4.80
N ASP A 211 -17.38 52.12 -5.81
CA ASP A 211 -18.15 51.24 -6.71
C ASP A 211 -17.25 50.29 -7.54
N VAL A 212 -16.07 50.75 -7.94
CA VAL A 212 -15.10 49.94 -8.69
C VAL A 212 -14.50 48.86 -7.78
N LEU A 213 -14.25 49.19 -6.51
CA LEU A 213 -13.78 48.22 -5.53
C LEU A 213 -14.85 47.16 -5.22
N ASP A 214 -16.13 47.54 -5.14
CA ASP A 214 -17.23 46.59 -4.91
C ASP A 214 -17.39 45.58 -6.06
N LEU A 215 -17.25 46.05 -7.31
CA LEU A 215 -17.23 45.17 -8.48
C LEU A 215 -16.04 44.20 -8.44
N LYS A 216 -14.87 44.67 -8.02
CA LYS A 216 -13.67 43.84 -7.90
C LYS A 216 -13.82 42.80 -6.78
N ILE A 217 -14.35 43.19 -5.63
CA ILE A 217 -14.67 42.29 -4.51
C ILE A 217 -15.62 41.20 -4.98
N SER A 218 -16.77 41.56 -5.57
CA SER A 218 -17.76 40.60 -6.06
C SER A 218 -17.18 39.61 -7.07
N ARG A 219 -16.29 40.08 -7.95
CA ARG A 219 -15.58 39.23 -8.91
C ARG A 219 -14.63 38.25 -8.22
N LEU A 220 -13.83 38.74 -7.25
CA LEU A 220 -12.87 37.92 -6.52
C LEU A 220 -13.56 36.89 -5.63
N GLU A 221 -14.66 37.25 -4.97
CA GLU A 221 -15.49 36.33 -4.19
C GLU A 221 -16.05 35.21 -5.06
N HIS A 222 -16.63 35.55 -6.22
CA HIS A 222 -17.14 34.55 -7.16
C HIS A 222 -16.03 33.66 -7.74
N GLN A 223 -14.85 34.24 -8.06
CA GLN A 223 -13.70 33.44 -8.48
C GLN A 223 -13.25 32.49 -7.37
N LEU A 224 -13.18 32.97 -6.13
CA LEU A 224 -12.75 32.17 -5.01
C LEU A 224 -13.70 31.00 -4.76
N ASP A 225 -15.01 31.24 -4.81
CA ASP A 225 -16.05 30.21 -4.66
C ASP A 225 -15.90 29.08 -5.70
N LEU A 226 -15.80 29.44 -6.99
CA LEU A 226 -15.59 28.47 -8.07
C LEU A 226 -14.30 27.64 -7.87
N LEU A 227 -13.23 28.28 -7.40
CA LEU A 227 -11.95 27.60 -7.15
C LEU A 227 -12.01 26.69 -5.93
N GLN A 228 -12.73 27.07 -4.88
CA GLN A 228 -12.95 26.25 -3.69
C GLN A 228 -13.79 25.02 -4.02
N GLN A 229 -14.85 25.17 -4.80
CA GLN A 229 -15.66 24.04 -5.29
C GLN A 229 -14.80 23.06 -6.11
N GLN A 230 -13.97 23.56 -7.03
CA GLN A 230 -13.04 22.71 -7.78
C GLN A 230 -12.04 21.99 -6.87
N GLN A 231 -11.57 22.67 -5.82
CA GLN A 231 -10.62 22.10 -4.86
C GLN A 231 -11.26 20.94 -4.09
N GLU A 232 -12.51 21.09 -3.67
CA GLU A 232 -13.27 20.05 -2.97
C GLU A 232 -13.48 18.83 -3.86
N ARG A 233 -13.90 19.02 -5.12
CA ARG A 233 -14.06 17.93 -6.09
C ARG A 233 -12.75 17.18 -6.31
N LEU A 234 -11.67 17.87 -6.68
CA LEU A 234 -10.36 17.21 -6.87
C LEU A 234 -9.90 16.46 -5.61
N SER A 235 -10.20 16.98 -4.42
CA SER A 235 -9.88 16.31 -3.16
C SER A 235 -10.76 15.07 -2.93
N GLN A 236 -12.00 15.05 -3.42
CA GLN A 236 -12.88 13.89 -3.42
C GLN A 236 -12.43 12.86 -4.47
N GLU A 237 -12.11 13.28 -5.70
CA GLU A 237 -11.60 12.40 -6.76
C GLU A 237 -10.34 11.65 -6.31
N ILE A 238 -9.37 12.35 -5.71
CA ILE A 238 -8.15 11.72 -5.17
C ILE A 238 -8.49 10.73 -4.04
N ARG A 239 -9.49 11.04 -3.20
CA ARG A 239 -9.92 10.14 -2.12
C ARG A 239 -10.60 8.89 -2.68
N GLN A 240 -11.50 9.03 -3.64
CA GLN A 240 -12.17 7.91 -4.32
C GLN A 240 -11.14 7.02 -5.03
N LEU A 241 -10.23 7.61 -5.80
CA LEU A 241 -9.16 6.86 -6.47
C LEU A 241 -8.29 6.10 -5.46
N ARG A 242 -7.94 6.70 -4.32
CA ARG A 242 -7.15 6.03 -3.27
C ARG A 242 -7.88 4.88 -2.59
N LYS A 243 -9.20 4.98 -2.45
CA LYS A 243 -10.04 3.94 -1.82
C LYS A 243 -10.38 2.79 -2.79
N SER A 244 -10.33 3.03 -4.09
CA SER A 244 -10.58 2.00 -5.10
C SER A 244 -9.51 0.91 -5.08
N ASP A 245 -9.83 -0.26 -5.65
CA ASP A 245 -8.90 -1.38 -5.85
C ASP A 245 -7.61 -0.92 -6.54
N MET A 246 -7.71 0.00 -7.50
CA MET A 246 -6.55 0.58 -8.19
C MET A 246 -5.64 1.38 -7.23
N GLY A 247 -6.22 2.05 -6.24
CA GLY A 247 -5.51 2.80 -5.22
C GLY A 247 -4.94 1.93 -4.10
N GLN A 248 -5.64 0.86 -3.73
CA GLN A 248 -5.16 -0.14 -2.77
C GLN A 248 -3.98 -0.92 -3.36
N MET A 249 -4.11 -1.41 -4.59
CA MET A 249 -3.02 -2.04 -5.35
C MET A 249 -1.77 -1.15 -5.39
N LEU A 250 -1.93 0.16 -5.63
CA LEU A 250 -0.79 1.07 -5.61
C LEU A 250 -0.15 1.17 -4.22
N THR A 251 -0.97 1.18 -3.17
CA THR A 251 -0.51 1.27 -1.78
C THR A 251 0.31 0.04 -1.39
N GLU A 252 -0.17 -1.15 -1.76
CA GLU A 252 0.51 -2.43 -1.58
C GLU A 252 1.83 -2.45 -2.35
N VAL A 253 1.80 -2.13 -3.65
CA VAL A 253 3.00 -2.12 -4.50
C VAL A 253 4.04 -1.11 -4.00
N ASP A 254 3.64 0.10 -3.61
CA ASP A 254 4.56 1.08 -3.05
C ASP A 254 5.07 0.65 -1.66
N GLY A 255 4.29 -0.11 -0.88
CA GLY A 255 4.71 -0.74 0.37
C GLY A 255 5.79 -1.79 0.15
N MET A 256 5.56 -2.70 -0.80
CA MET A 256 6.46 -3.77 -1.18
C MET A 256 7.76 -3.23 -1.79
N GLN A 257 7.69 -2.21 -2.65
CA GLN A 257 8.87 -1.54 -3.18
C GLN A 257 9.71 -0.86 -2.11
N ARG A 258 9.07 -0.29 -1.07
CA ARG A 258 9.78 0.27 0.09
C ARG A 258 10.48 -0.82 0.90
N ALA A 259 9.93 -2.03 0.93
CA ALA A 259 10.55 -3.21 1.51
C ALA A 259 11.59 -3.90 0.58
N GLY A 260 11.81 -3.36 -0.64
CA GLY A 260 12.82 -3.85 -1.58
C GLY A 260 12.33 -4.90 -2.57
N PHE A 261 11.04 -5.21 -2.58
CA PHE A 261 10.42 -6.16 -3.52
C PHE A 261 10.07 -5.49 -4.85
N SER A 262 10.16 -6.23 -5.95
CA SER A 262 9.68 -5.75 -7.25
C SER A 262 8.15 -5.72 -7.31
N VAL A 263 7.57 -5.09 -8.34
CA VAL A 263 6.11 -5.09 -8.53
C VAL A 263 5.62 -6.51 -8.75
N GLU A 264 6.42 -7.30 -9.47
CA GLU A 264 6.15 -8.70 -9.76
C GLU A 264 6.17 -9.55 -8.49
N ASP A 265 7.15 -9.32 -7.60
CA ASP A 265 7.28 -10.02 -6.32
C ASP A 265 6.11 -9.72 -5.38
N GLY A 266 5.72 -8.44 -5.34
CA GLY A 266 4.62 -7.98 -4.49
C GLY A 266 3.26 -8.55 -4.87
N MET A 267 3.04 -8.77 -6.17
CA MET A 267 1.78 -9.33 -6.68
C MET A 267 1.78 -10.87 -6.73
N GLY A 268 2.80 -11.53 -6.17
CA GLY A 268 2.89 -13.01 -6.15
C GLY A 268 3.19 -13.64 -7.51
N LEU A 269 3.56 -12.86 -8.54
CA LEU A 269 3.82 -13.37 -9.89
C LEU A 269 5.09 -14.23 -9.96
N GLN A 270 6.00 -14.10 -8.99
CA GLN A 270 7.17 -14.95 -8.82
C GLN A 270 6.82 -16.43 -8.64
N HIS A 271 5.63 -16.75 -8.13
CA HIS A 271 5.20 -18.13 -7.92
C HIS A 271 4.75 -18.82 -9.22
N LEU A 272 4.38 -18.03 -10.24
CA LEU A 272 3.98 -18.55 -11.54
C LEU A 272 5.17 -18.88 -12.45
N GLU A 273 6.31 -18.21 -12.25
CA GLU A 273 7.51 -18.41 -13.07
C GLU A 273 8.08 -19.84 -12.94
N PRO A 274 8.27 -20.42 -11.73
CA PRO A 274 8.73 -21.80 -11.58
C PRO A 274 7.79 -22.82 -12.24
N ILE A 275 6.48 -22.58 -12.22
CA ILE A 275 5.49 -23.47 -12.86
C ILE A 275 5.73 -23.52 -14.38
N VAL A 276 5.96 -22.36 -15.00
CA VAL A 276 6.29 -22.27 -16.43
C VAL A 276 7.64 -22.91 -16.72
N GLU A 277 8.64 -22.71 -15.86
CA GLU A 277 9.97 -23.32 -16.01
C GLU A 277 9.94 -24.85 -15.92
N ILE A 278 9.14 -25.43 -15.01
CA ILE A 278 8.92 -26.87 -14.90
C ILE A 278 8.35 -27.43 -16.22
N LEU A 279 7.36 -26.75 -16.80
CA LEU A 279 6.77 -27.16 -18.08
C LEU A 279 7.79 -27.10 -19.23
N GLU A 280 8.62 -26.05 -19.29
CA GLU A 280 9.70 -25.92 -20.27
C GLU A 280 10.79 -27.00 -20.07
N ALA A 281 11.06 -27.39 -18.83
CA ALA A 281 11.97 -28.48 -18.50
C ALA A 281 11.41 -29.84 -18.95
N PHE A 282 10.12 -30.10 -18.71
CA PHE A 282 9.43 -31.28 -19.26
C PHE A 282 9.49 -31.31 -20.80
N GLU A 283 9.30 -30.16 -21.46
CA GLU A 283 9.41 -30.08 -22.92
C GLU A 283 10.82 -30.49 -23.37
N THR A 284 11.84 -29.99 -22.68
CA THR A 284 13.25 -30.30 -22.95
C THR A 284 13.54 -31.79 -22.79
N ALA A 285 13.06 -32.40 -21.70
CA ALA A 285 13.27 -33.82 -21.43
C ALA A 285 12.53 -34.73 -22.43
N LEU A 286 11.33 -34.35 -22.87
CA LEU A 286 10.61 -35.07 -23.93
C LEU A 286 11.32 -34.94 -25.28
N ARG A 287 11.89 -33.77 -25.61
CA ARG A 287 12.71 -33.60 -26.82
C ARG A 287 13.98 -34.45 -26.79
N ASP A 288 14.61 -34.59 -25.63
CA ASP A 288 15.76 -35.49 -25.45
C ASP A 288 15.36 -36.96 -25.61
N THR A 289 14.23 -37.35 -25.01
CA THR A 289 13.63 -38.69 -25.15
C THR A 289 13.38 -39.04 -26.61
N ASP A 290 12.81 -38.12 -27.40
CA ASP A 290 12.57 -38.29 -28.84
C ASP A 290 13.87 -38.46 -29.64
N LYS A 291 14.94 -37.78 -29.25
CA LYS A 291 16.26 -37.91 -29.89
C LYS A 291 16.90 -39.26 -29.57
N ARG A 292 16.87 -39.67 -28.31
CA ARG A 292 17.57 -40.86 -27.80
C ARG A 292 16.82 -42.16 -28.11
N GLY A 293 15.49 -42.12 -28.13
CA GLY A 293 14.65 -43.32 -28.25
C GLY A 293 14.55 -44.12 -26.94
N GLU A 294 14.93 -43.51 -25.82
CA GLU A 294 14.80 -44.00 -24.43
C GLU A 294 14.47 -42.80 -23.54
N MET A 295 13.87 -43.04 -22.36
CA MET A 295 13.49 -41.97 -21.43
C MET A 295 14.69 -41.08 -21.05
N SER A 296 14.50 -39.76 -21.10
CA SER A 296 15.55 -38.83 -20.68
C SER A 296 15.81 -38.97 -19.17
N PRO A 297 17.07 -39.01 -18.72
CA PRO A 297 17.40 -39.05 -17.30
C PRO A 297 17.03 -37.76 -16.57
N LEU A 298 16.70 -36.69 -17.30
CA LEU A 298 16.26 -35.41 -16.73
C LEU A 298 14.90 -35.50 -16.03
N PHE A 299 14.11 -36.55 -16.31
CA PHE A 299 12.77 -36.69 -15.72
C PHE A 299 12.79 -36.80 -14.20
N ASP A 300 13.77 -37.52 -13.62
CA ASP A 300 13.84 -37.71 -12.17
C ASP A 300 14.13 -36.36 -11.47
N ASP A 301 15.03 -35.56 -12.03
CA ASP A 301 15.37 -34.23 -11.51
C ASP A 301 14.19 -33.25 -11.66
N ILE A 302 13.47 -33.30 -12.79
CA ILE A 302 12.30 -32.45 -13.04
C ILE A 302 11.14 -32.81 -12.10
N MET A 303 10.88 -34.10 -11.86
CA MET A 303 9.84 -34.54 -10.93
C MET A 303 10.16 -34.12 -9.49
N ALA A 304 11.43 -34.19 -9.08
CA ALA A 304 11.86 -33.70 -7.78
C ALA A 304 11.69 -32.18 -7.64
N GLN A 305 12.00 -31.41 -8.69
CA GLN A 305 11.77 -29.96 -8.72
C GLN A 305 10.28 -29.62 -8.71
N ALA A 306 9.46 -30.31 -9.50
CA ALA A 306 8.02 -30.11 -9.54
C ALA A 306 7.38 -30.35 -8.17
N GLN A 307 7.81 -31.40 -7.46
CA GLN A 307 7.31 -31.70 -6.12
C GLN A 307 7.77 -30.63 -5.10
N ALA A 308 9.01 -30.16 -5.18
CA ALA A 308 9.53 -29.09 -4.32
C ALA A 308 8.87 -27.73 -4.56
N SER A 309 8.39 -27.45 -5.78
CA SER A 309 7.67 -26.21 -6.11
C SER A 309 6.17 -26.30 -5.82
N MET A 310 5.59 -27.50 -5.86
CA MET A 310 4.17 -27.72 -5.54
C MET A 310 3.93 -27.77 -4.03
N ASP A 311 4.86 -28.28 -3.22
CA ASP A 311 4.68 -28.38 -1.75
C ASP A 311 4.40 -27.02 -1.07
N PRO A 312 5.13 -25.92 -1.34
CA PRO A 312 4.83 -24.60 -0.75
C PRO A 312 3.53 -23.99 -1.28
N LEU A 313 3.22 -24.20 -2.56
CA LEU A 313 2.03 -23.65 -3.21
C LEU A 313 0.77 -24.40 -2.76
N GLN A 314 0.88 -25.72 -2.55
CA GLN A 314 -0.14 -26.59 -1.97
C GLN A 314 -0.29 -26.33 -0.47
N ALA A 315 0.79 -26.04 0.27
CA ALA A 315 0.70 -25.63 1.67
C ALA A 315 -0.02 -24.29 1.80
N MET A 316 0.33 -23.29 0.98
CA MET A 316 -0.35 -21.99 0.94
C MET A 316 -1.81 -22.10 0.50
N MET A 317 -2.12 -22.95 -0.49
CA MET A 317 -3.51 -23.22 -0.90
C MET A 317 -4.28 -24.02 0.15
N ASN A 318 -3.66 -24.96 0.85
CA ASN A 318 -4.29 -25.70 1.95
C ASN A 318 -4.44 -24.84 3.22
N GLU A 319 -3.62 -23.80 3.38
CA GLU A 319 -3.73 -22.81 4.45
C GLU A 319 -4.81 -21.76 4.12
N MET A 320 -4.96 -21.37 2.85
CA MET A 320 -6.09 -20.57 2.37
C MET A 320 -7.41 -21.36 2.32
N MET A 321 -7.38 -22.66 2.00
CA MET A 321 -8.57 -23.52 1.87
C MET A 321 -8.78 -24.44 3.08
N GLY A 322 -7.99 -24.25 4.14
CA GLY A 322 -8.06 -25.02 5.40
C GLY A 322 -9.05 -24.45 6.41
N TYR A 323 -9.68 -23.32 6.09
CA TYR A 323 -10.93 -22.88 6.70
C TYR A 323 -12.04 -23.79 6.17
N GLU A 324 -12.74 -24.45 7.09
CA GLU A 324 -13.72 -25.48 6.79
C GLU A 324 -14.76 -25.00 5.74
N GLU A 325 -15.20 -25.92 4.89
CA GLU A 325 -16.23 -25.74 3.84
C GLU A 325 -17.59 -25.22 4.35
N GLU A 326 -17.74 -24.93 5.66
CA GLU A 326 -18.93 -24.32 6.25
C GLU A 326 -18.85 -22.79 6.39
N ASP A 327 -17.66 -22.17 6.26
CA ASP A 327 -17.49 -20.70 6.31
C ASP A 327 -17.25 -20.06 4.92
N MET A 328 -17.17 -20.87 3.86
CA MET A 328 -17.02 -20.37 2.47
C MET A 328 -18.31 -19.80 1.89
N ASP A 329 -19.47 -20.04 2.52
CA ASP A 329 -20.70 -19.32 2.22
C ASP A 329 -20.76 -17.95 2.93
N ASP A 330 -20.00 -17.75 4.02
CA ASP A 330 -19.91 -16.47 4.75
C ASP A 330 -18.80 -15.55 4.17
N LEU A 331 -17.77 -16.12 3.55
CA LEU A 331 -16.73 -15.38 2.79
C LEU A 331 -17.24 -14.67 1.52
N PHE A 332 -18.50 -14.90 1.12
CA PHE A 332 -19.11 -14.24 -0.04
C PHE A 332 -20.33 -13.37 0.31
N TRP A 333 -20.77 -13.31 1.58
CA TRP A 333 -21.94 -12.52 2.00
C TRP A 333 -21.92 -12.04 3.47
N ASP A 334 -20.77 -11.76 4.08
CA ASP A 334 -20.75 -10.91 5.27
C ASP A 334 -20.39 -9.47 4.89
N ASP A 335 -21.25 -8.54 5.30
CA ASP A 335 -21.00 -7.11 5.25
C ASP A 335 -19.63 -6.85 5.92
N GLU A 336 -18.57 -6.61 5.14
CA GLU A 336 -17.33 -6.05 5.71
C GLU A 336 -17.77 -4.84 6.55
N GLU A 337 -17.52 -4.86 7.86
CA GLU A 337 -17.73 -3.70 8.72
C GLU A 337 -16.85 -2.56 8.17
N VAL A 338 -17.42 -1.76 7.27
CA VAL A 338 -16.69 -0.72 6.56
C VAL A 338 -16.50 0.44 7.53
N TYR A 339 -15.37 0.47 8.23
CA TYR A 339 -15.00 1.64 9.02
C TYR A 339 -14.51 2.76 8.10
N TYR A 340 -15.08 3.96 8.21
CA TYR A 340 -14.62 5.15 7.49
C TYR A 340 -14.25 6.28 8.44
N PRO A 341 -13.27 7.13 8.08
CA PRO A 341 -12.94 8.30 8.90
C PRO A 341 -14.17 9.18 9.12
N ASN A 342 -14.45 9.52 10.37
CA ASN A 342 -15.54 10.42 10.72
C ASN A 342 -15.20 11.83 10.17
N PRO A 343 -16.03 12.42 9.28
CA PRO A 343 -15.76 13.72 8.70
C PRO A 343 -15.98 14.89 9.68
N ASP A 344 -16.76 14.69 10.75
CA ASP A 344 -17.06 15.71 11.78
C ASP A 344 -17.05 15.10 13.19
N PRO A 345 -15.90 14.62 13.68
CA PRO A 345 -15.81 13.96 14.98
C PRO A 345 -15.93 14.97 16.13
N LEU A 346 -16.70 14.61 17.17
CA LEU A 346 -16.77 15.40 18.40
C LEU A 346 -15.40 15.57 19.07
N PHE A 347 -14.55 14.54 18.96
CA PHE A 347 -13.16 14.55 19.40
C PHE A 347 -12.21 14.35 18.21
N PRO A 348 -11.82 15.41 17.48
CA PRO A 348 -10.92 15.27 16.34
C PRO A 348 -9.57 14.64 16.72
N VAL A 349 -8.95 13.93 15.78
CA VAL A 349 -7.60 13.36 15.93
C VAL A 349 -6.63 14.41 16.50
N GLY A 350 -5.86 14.01 17.53
CA GLY A 350 -5.00 14.90 18.31
C GLY A 350 -5.68 15.53 19.54
N THR A 351 -6.99 15.34 19.72
CA THR A 351 -7.71 15.78 20.93
C THR A 351 -7.28 14.94 22.13
N TYR A 352 -7.05 15.60 23.26
CA TYR A 352 -6.77 14.93 24.52
C TYR A 352 -8.08 14.62 25.24
N VAL A 353 -8.27 13.35 25.56
CA VAL A 353 -9.51 12.82 26.13
C VAL A 353 -9.20 11.98 27.36
N ARG A 354 -10.20 11.84 28.23
CA ARG A 354 -10.20 10.91 29.36
C ARG A 354 -11.39 9.98 29.24
N ILE A 355 -11.17 8.70 29.48
CA ILE A 355 -12.17 7.65 29.47
C ILE A 355 -13.00 7.73 30.77
N ASN A 356 -14.31 7.63 30.66
CA ASN A 356 -15.24 7.71 31.78
C ASN A 356 -15.55 6.32 32.38
N GLU A 357 -16.60 6.20 33.20
CA GLU A 357 -16.80 5.06 34.11
C GLU A 357 -17.44 3.83 33.47
N ARG A 358 -17.85 3.88 32.20
CA ARG A 358 -18.67 2.82 31.58
C ARG A 358 -17.87 1.69 30.93
N GLU A 359 -16.59 1.91 30.64
CA GLU A 359 -15.78 0.97 29.87
C GLU A 359 -14.91 0.06 30.75
N GLU A 360 -15.01 -1.23 30.48
CA GLU A 360 -14.10 -2.28 30.97
C GLU A 360 -13.51 -3.00 29.76
N VAL A 361 -12.28 -3.47 29.89
CA VAL A 361 -11.64 -4.29 28.87
C VAL A 361 -11.36 -5.65 29.47
N ASP A 362 -11.84 -6.67 28.76
CA ASP A 362 -11.55 -8.06 29.03
C ASP A 362 -10.21 -8.44 28.41
N TYR A 363 -9.47 -9.26 29.13
CA TYR A 363 -8.15 -9.74 28.76
C TYR A 363 -7.91 -11.09 29.45
N PHE A 364 -7.01 -11.91 28.93
CA PHE A 364 -6.68 -13.22 29.45
C PHE A 364 -5.42 -13.18 30.32
N GLU A 365 -5.50 -13.78 31.50
CA GLU A 365 -4.35 -14.10 32.34
C GLU A 365 -4.25 -15.62 32.47
N GLY A 366 -3.53 -16.24 31.53
CA GLY A 366 -3.53 -17.70 31.39
C GLY A 366 -4.84 -18.19 30.78
N GLU A 367 -5.57 -19.05 31.51
CA GLU A 367 -6.89 -19.56 31.08
C GLU A 367 -8.06 -18.72 31.62
N ASP A 368 -7.80 -17.76 32.50
CA ASP A 368 -8.83 -16.95 33.16
C ASP A 368 -9.07 -15.64 32.40
N MET A 369 -10.34 -15.34 32.11
CA MET A 369 -10.77 -14.04 31.58
C MET A 369 -10.92 -13.06 32.74
N ILE A 370 -10.22 -11.93 32.66
CA ILE A 370 -10.19 -10.87 33.68
C ILE A 370 -10.57 -9.56 33.02
N SER A 371 -11.35 -8.74 33.73
CA SER A 371 -11.73 -7.40 33.29
C SER A 371 -11.04 -6.34 34.15
N PHE A 372 -10.63 -5.22 33.55
CA PHE A 372 -10.27 -4.04 34.31
C PHE A 372 -10.93 -2.79 33.77
N SER A 373 -11.21 -1.85 34.68
CA SER A 373 -11.85 -0.59 34.31
C SER A 373 -10.87 0.37 33.66
N LEU A 374 -11.27 0.92 32.51
CA LEU A 374 -10.55 1.99 31.82
C LEU A 374 -10.77 3.38 32.45
N LYS A 375 -11.58 3.44 33.52
CA LYS A 375 -11.99 4.68 34.15
C LYS A 375 -10.81 5.57 34.54
N GLY A 376 -10.86 6.77 33.98
CA GLY A 376 -9.89 7.82 34.26
C GLY A 376 -8.52 7.59 33.63
N LEU A 377 -8.37 6.62 32.72
CA LEU A 377 -7.26 6.61 31.78
C LEU A 377 -7.45 7.74 30.77
N ALA A 378 -6.35 8.29 30.28
CA ALA A 378 -6.34 9.44 29.41
C ALA A 378 -5.30 9.30 28.31
N GLY A 379 -5.57 9.94 27.19
CA GLY A 379 -4.75 9.79 26.01
C GLY A 379 -5.08 10.81 24.93
N ILE A 380 -4.53 10.58 23.75
CA ILE A 380 -4.75 11.37 22.56
C ILE A 380 -5.53 10.50 21.58
N VAL A 381 -6.60 11.05 21.01
CA VAL A 381 -7.32 10.41 19.90
C VAL A 381 -6.35 10.25 18.73
N SER A 382 -6.05 9.00 18.35
CA SER A 382 -5.28 8.66 17.16
C SER A 382 -6.16 8.53 15.93
N GLU A 383 -7.36 7.98 16.10
CA GLU A 383 -8.32 7.74 15.02
C GLU A 383 -9.73 8.07 15.51
N ALA A 384 -10.56 8.57 14.58
CA ALA A 384 -11.96 8.86 14.81
C ALA A 384 -12.71 8.37 13.57
N MET A 385 -13.54 7.35 13.76
CA MET A 385 -14.12 6.54 12.70
C MET A 385 -15.64 6.44 12.87
N LEU A 386 -16.30 5.93 11.84
CA LEU A 386 -17.71 5.60 11.83
C LEU A 386 -17.87 4.14 11.45
N GLU A 387 -18.72 3.44 12.18
CA GLU A 387 -19.25 2.10 11.91
C GLU A 387 -20.77 2.24 11.80
N GLU A 388 -21.36 1.96 10.64
CA GLU A 388 -22.81 2.15 10.41
C GLU A 388 -23.35 3.54 10.85
N ASP A 389 -22.56 4.61 10.63
CA ASP A 389 -22.81 5.99 11.10
C ASP A 389 -22.70 6.22 12.63
N GLU A 390 -22.29 5.22 13.41
CA GLU A 390 -21.97 5.35 14.83
C GLU A 390 -20.48 5.71 15.06
N PRO A 391 -20.18 6.78 15.81
CA PRO A 391 -18.80 7.23 15.99
C PRO A 391 -18.04 6.44 17.07
N PHE A 392 -16.89 5.91 16.69
CA PHE A 392 -15.92 5.32 17.63
C PHE A 392 -14.53 5.94 17.47
N TYR A 393 -13.70 5.73 18.50
CA TYR A 393 -12.40 6.38 18.64
C TYR A 393 -11.32 5.41 19.11
N ASN A 394 -10.13 5.54 18.53
CA ASN A 394 -8.92 4.88 19.04
C ASN A 394 -8.10 5.91 19.83
N VAL A 395 -7.65 5.54 21.04
CA VAL A 395 -6.97 6.45 21.97
C VAL A 395 -5.61 5.91 22.36
N VAL A 396 -4.57 6.65 22.00
CA VAL A 396 -3.19 6.39 22.44
C VAL A 396 -2.99 6.95 23.83
N LEU A 397 -2.76 6.07 24.80
CA LEU A 397 -2.64 6.41 26.22
C LEU A 397 -1.40 7.26 26.52
N ASP A 398 -1.54 8.14 27.51
CA ASP A 398 -0.41 8.89 28.07
C ASP A 398 0.44 8.04 29.03
N ILE A 399 1.59 8.58 29.45
CA ILE A 399 2.55 7.87 30.30
C ILE A 399 1.92 7.45 31.64
N ASP A 400 1.11 8.31 32.24
CA ASP A 400 0.52 8.05 33.55
C ASP A 400 -0.58 6.99 33.45
N SER A 401 -1.30 6.94 32.33
CA SER A 401 -2.33 5.93 32.05
C SER A 401 -1.72 4.58 31.70
N MET A 402 -0.68 4.55 30.86
CA MET A 402 0.04 3.30 30.54
C MET A 402 0.57 2.61 31.81
N LYS A 403 1.08 3.37 32.79
CA LYS A 403 1.57 2.83 34.07
C LYS A 403 0.51 2.22 34.97
N ARG A 404 -0.77 2.49 34.71
CA ARG A 404 -1.90 1.98 35.47
C ARG A 404 -2.47 0.70 34.87
N LEU A 405 -2.03 0.30 33.67
CA LEU A 405 -2.48 -0.90 33.01
C LEU A 405 -1.97 -2.15 33.77
N PRO A 406 -2.80 -3.22 33.88
CA PRO A 406 -2.34 -4.49 34.41
C PRO A 406 -1.19 -5.07 33.56
N GLY A 407 -0.23 -5.72 34.20
CA GLY A 407 0.90 -6.34 33.50
C GLY A 407 0.45 -7.44 32.52
N ALA A 408 -0.51 -8.26 32.93
CA ALA A 408 -1.06 -9.33 32.08
C ALA A 408 -1.75 -8.77 30.81
N TYR A 409 -2.48 -7.66 30.92
CA TYR A 409 -3.03 -6.95 29.76
C TYR A 409 -1.92 -6.48 28.79
N ILE A 410 -0.81 -5.95 29.32
CA ILE A 410 0.33 -5.54 28.49
C ILE A 410 0.95 -6.75 27.78
N THR A 411 1.07 -7.88 28.47
CA THR A 411 1.61 -9.12 27.89
C THR A 411 0.72 -9.63 26.75
N GLU A 412 -0.59 -9.72 26.96
CA GLU A 412 -1.52 -10.20 25.93
C GLU A 412 -1.58 -9.26 24.71
N ARG A 413 -1.72 -7.95 24.95
CA ARG A 413 -1.85 -6.97 23.84
C ARG A 413 -0.54 -6.68 23.14
N GLY A 414 0.60 -7.10 23.71
CA GLY A 414 1.93 -6.93 23.12
C GLY A 414 2.18 -5.50 22.65
N GLY A 415 2.61 -5.33 21.41
CA GLY A 415 2.95 -4.03 20.82
C GLY A 415 1.78 -3.02 20.70
N ALA A 416 0.54 -3.44 20.91
CA ALA A 416 -0.65 -2.59 20.80
C ALA A 416 -1.21 -2.13 22.16
N PHE A 417 -0.61 -2.53 23.29
CA PHE A 417 -1.18 -2.31 24.63
C PHE A 417 -1.47 -0.84 24.98
N ASN A 418 -0.76 0.10 24.35
CA ASN A 418 -0.88 1.53 24.60
C ASN A 418 -2.02 2.20 23.82
N VAL A 419 -2.73 1.46 22.98
CA VAL A 419 -3.91 1.91 22.25
C VAL A 419 -5.13 1.19 22.81
N ILE A 420 -6.14 1.97 23.14
CA ILE A 420 -7.48 1.45 23.42
C ILE A 420 -8.30 1.74 22.17
N ASP A 421 -8.76 0.68 21.53
CA ASP A 421 -9.50 0.74 20.28
C ASP A 421 -11.02 0.71 20.54
N PHE A 422 -11.82 1.14 19.56
CA PHE A 422 -13.28 1.02 19.57
C PHE A 422 -13.98 1.67 20.77
N LEU A 423 -13.51 2.85 21.21
CA LEU A 423 -14.19 3.59 22.28
C LEU A 423 -15.37 4.40 21.73
N ASP A 424 -16.54 4.19 22.31
CA ASP A 424 -17.74 4.98 22.05
C ASP A 424 -17.51 6.48 22.33
N GLU A 425 -18.16 7.33 21.54
CA GLU A 425 -18.14 8.78 21.75
C GLU A 425 -18.59 9.17 23.16
N GLU A 426 -19.62 8.48 23.71
CA GLU A 426 -20.15 8.76 25.05
C GLU A 426 -19.16 8.44 26.17
N SER A 427 -18.19 7.55 25.91
CA SER A 427 -17.21 7.08 26.89
C SER A 427 -16.03 8.05 27.04
N LEU A 428 -15.94 9.06 26.16
CA LEU A 428 -14.88 10.05 26.15
C LEU A 428 -15.31 11.40 26.70
N VAL A 429 -14.41 12.02 27.46
CA VAL A 429 -14.56 13.40 27.91
C VAL A 429 -13.32 14.19 27.52
N LYS A 430 -13.51 15.30 26.80
CA LYS A 430 -12.43 16.23 26.47
C LYS A 430 -11.81 16.78 27.75
N GLU A 431 -10.50 16.65 27.89
CA GLU A 431 -9.76 17.15 29.04
C GLU A 431 -8.58 18.03 28.59
N LYS A 432 -8.18 18.98 29.43
CA LYS A 432 -6.95 19.73 29.20
C LYS A 432 -5.76 18.89 29.64
N ARG A 433 -4.87 18.60 28.69
CA ARG A 433 -3.62 17.90 28.98
C ARG A 433 -2.81 18.64 30.05
N LYS A 434 -2.61 18.01 31.22
CA LYS A 434 -1.90 18.60 32.37
C LYS A 434 -0.42 18.87 32.07
N LYS A 435 0.20 18.00 31.27
CA LYS A 435 1.61 18.09 30.87
C LYS A 435 1.82 17.50 29.48
N LYS A 436 2.53 18.23 28.63
CA LYS A 436 2.93 17.75 27.30
C LYS A 436 4.30 17.08 27.39
N ASP A 437 4.31 15.77 27.58
CA ASP A 437 5.54 15.00 27.47
C ASP A 437 6.03 14.94 26.03
N THR A 438 7.34 14.85 25.85
CA THR A 438 7.97 14.75 24.54
C THR A 438 7.76 13.35 23.97
N LEU A 439 7.71 13.20 22.64
CA LEU A 439 7.58 11.90 21.97
C LEU A 439 8.63 10.89 22.48
N LYS A 440 9.88 11.34 22.65
CA LYS A 440 10.97 10.53 23.21
C LYS A 440 10.66 9.97 24.60
N LYS A 441 10.02 10.76 25.47
CA LYS A 441 9.64 10.29 26.82
C LYS A 441 8.50 9.30 26.78
N VAL A 442 7.53 9.51 25.88
CA VAL A 442 6.40 8.60 25.69
C VAL A 442 6.91 7.26 25.15
N GLN A 443 7.74 7.28 24.11
CA GLN A 443 8.35 6.07 23.52
C GLN A 443 9.20 5.31 24.53
N LEU A 444 10.03 5.99 25.32
CA LEU A 444 10.81 5.34 26.38
C LEU A 444 9.88 4.66 27.40
N ALA A 445 8.85 5.35 27.89
CA ALA A 445 7.91 4.78 28.85
C ALA A 445 7.15 3.58 28.29
N TYR A 446 6.68 3.68 27.04
CA TYR A 446 6.04 2.59 26.30
C TYR A 446 6.94 1.35 26.23
N ARG A 447 8.17 1.50 25.72
CA ARG A 447 9.13 0.40 25.58
C ARG A 447 9.50 -0.21 26.92
N THR A 448 9.73 0.62 27.94
CA THR A 448 10.05 0.13 29.29
C THR A 448 8.92 -0.72 29.86
N LEU A 449 7.66 -0.27 29.73
CA LEU A 449 6.51 -1.04 30.20
C LEU A 449 6.34 -2.33 29.39
N LEU A 450 6.43 -2.27 28.06
CA LEU A 450 6.34 -3.45 27.19
C LEU A 450 7.33 -4.53 27.64
N TYR A 451 8.63 -4.22 27.61
CA TYR A 451 9.68 -5.20 27.87
C TYR A 451 9.80 -5.63 29.33
N GLN A 452 9.23 -4.87 30.27
CA GLN A 452 9.13 -5.29 31.66
C GLN A 452 8.11 -6.45 31.83
N HIS A 453 7.16 -6.60 30.91
CA HIS A 453 6.06 -7.56 31.02
C HIS A 453 6.13 -8.70 29.99
N VAL A 454 6.44 -8.43 28.72
CA VAL A 454 6.41 -9.47 27.66
C VAL A 454 7.46 -10.57 27.85
N PHE A 455 8.56 -10.28 28.56
CA PHE A 455 9.62 -11.26 28.84
C PHE A 455 9.57 -11.82 30.26
N ALA A 456 8.53 -11.53 31.04
CA ALA A 456 8.48 -11.88 32.46
C ALA A 456 8.48 -13.40 32.73
N GLU A 457 8.11 -14.21 31.74
CA GLU A 457 8.16 -15.68 31.82
C GLU A 457 9.55 -16.27 31.54
N LEU A 458 10.46 -15.48 30.95
CA LEU A 458 11.83 -15.92 30.70
C LEU A 458 12.65 -15.97 32.00
N PRO A 459 13.75 -16.75 32.03
CA PRO A 459 14.66 -16.74 33.16
C PRO A 459 15.12 -15.31 33.51
N PRO A 460 15.16 -14.90 34.79
CA PRO A 460 15.40 -13.50 35.17
C PRO A 460 16.70 -12.88 34.61
N ALA A 461 17.73 -13.71 34.41
CA ALA A 461 18.98 -13.25 33.82
C ALA A 461 18.86 -12.97 32.31
N GLN A 462 18.01 -13.71 31.60
CA GLN A 462 17.74 -13.52 30.18
C GLN A 462 16.82 -12.32 29.96
N ASP A 463 15.74 -12.22 30.73
CA ASP A 463 14.85 -11.04 30.76
C ASP A 463 15.65 -9.74 30.96
N GLN A 464 16.52 -9.68 31.98
CA GLN A 464 17.36 -8.51 32.23
C GLN A 464 18.31 -8.18 31.07
N ARG A 465 18.86 -9.18 30.36
CA ARG A 465 19.70 -8.95 29.18
C ARG A 465 18.87 -8.39 28.03
N LEU A 466 17.71 -8.98 27.74
CA LEU A 466 16.80 -8.51 26.70
C LEU A 466 16.38 -7.06 26.92
N GLN A 467 15.95 -6.73 28.14
CA GLN A 467 15.62 -5.35 28.50
C GLN A 467 16.84 -4.43 28.32
N ALA A 468 18.04 -4.85 28.74
CA ALA A 468 19.25 -4.04 28.59
C ALA A 468 19.61 -3.78 27.12
N ILE A 469 19.38 -4.76 26.23
CA ILE A 469 19.59 -4.62 24.79
C ILE A 469 18.57 -3.66 24.19
N LEU A 470 17.27 -3.94 24.40
CA LEU A 470 16.17 -3.23 23.75
C LEU A 470 15.94 -1.81 24.28
N LEU A 471 16.45 -1.49 25.47
CA LEU A 471 16.39 -0.17 26.09
C LEU A 471 17.73 0.59 26.04
N ALA A 472 18.76 0.06 25.38
CA ALA A 472 20.08 0.70 25.28
C ALA A 472 20.01 2.09 24.61
N HIS A 473 19.26 2.19 23.51
CA HIS A 473 18.99 3.43 22.79
C HIS A 473 17.47 3.59 22.60
N PRO A 474 16.75 4.12 23.61
CA PRO A 474 15.29 4.18 23.60
C PRO A 474 14.71 5.13 22.54
N GLU A 475 15.54 6.00 21.96
CA GLU A 475 15.20 6.83 20.82
C GLU A 475 15.28 6.11 19.46
N LYS A 476 15.79 4.88 19.43
CA LYS A 476 15.89 4.03 18.24
C LYS A 476 14.88 2.88 18.32
N ASN A 477 14.63 2.22 17.19
CA ASN A 477 13.79 1.02 17.11
C ASN A 477 14.54 -0.23 17.61
N ASP A 478 13.83 -1.35 17.73
CA ASP A 478 14.37 -2.64 18.21
C ASP A 478 15.49 -3.13 17.31
N GLU A 479 15.27 -3.08 16.00
CA GLU A 479 16.26 -3.40 14.97
C GLU A 479 17.60 -2.71 15.23
N ALA A 480 17.60 -1.39 15.40
CA ALA A 480 18.84 -0.65 15.57
C ALA A 480 19.51 -0.92 16.92
N ASN A 481 18.73 -1.26 17.96
CA ASN A 481 19.28 -1.72 19.24
C ASN A 481 19.93 -3.10 19.11
N TRP A 482 19.25 -4.04 18.43
CA TRP A 482 19.78 -5.36 18.14
C TRP A 482 21.03 -5.30 17.28
N LEU A 483 21.02 -4.58 16.16
CA LEU A 483 22.19 -4.43 15.29
C LEU A 483 23.38 -3.87 16.06
N ALA A 484 23.19 -2.79 16.83
CA ALA A 484 24.26 -2.20 17.64
C ALA A 484 24.83 -3.17 18.68
N TYR A 485 23.99 -4.04 19.24
CA TYR A 485 24.41 -5.07 20.19
C TYR A 485 25.13 -6.23 19.49
N LEU A 486 24.55 -6.78 18.42
CA LEU A 486 25.07 -7.93 17.70
C LEU A 486 26.41 -7.61 17.03
N GLU A 487 26.61 -6.41 16.47
CA GLU A 487 27.90 -5.98 15.92
C GLU A 487 29.05 -6.02 16.94
N GLN A 488 28.75 -5.87 18.24
CA GLN A 488 29.74 -5.91 19.31
C GLN A 488 29.97 -7.33 19.86
N HIS A 489 29.01 -8.23 19.67
CA HIS A 489 28.99 -9.54 20.34
C HIS A 489 29.11 -10.72 19.38
N LEU A 490 28.86 -10.53 18.09
CA LEU A 490 29.04 -11.52 17.03
C LEU A 490 30.19 -11.10 16.11
N SER A 491 31.07 -12.05 15.81
CA SER A 491 32.16 -11.85 14.86
C SER A 491 32.03 -12.87 13.75
N PHE A 492 31.91 -12.39 12.51
CA PHE A 492 31.79 -13.25 11.35
C PHE A 492 33.16 -13.66 10.79
N PRO A 493 33.29 -14.87 10.22
CA PRO A 493 32.26 -15.92 10.22
C PRO A 493 32.20 -16.67 11.56
N PHE A 494 31.03 -17.22 11.90
CA PHE A 494 30.87 -18.08 13.07
C PHE A 494 30.04 -19.33 12.77
N GLU A 495 30.16 -20.34 13.63
CA GLU A 495 29.47 -21.62 13.47
C GLU A 495 28.20 -21.68 14.33
N ALA A 496 27.11 -22.17 13.74
CA ALA A 496 25.81 -22.35 14.40
C ALA A 496 25.11 -23.63 13.92
N THR A 497 23.95 -23.92 14.49
CA THR A 497 23.09 -25.04 14.06
C THR A 497 21.69 -24.57 13.75
N THR A 498 21.08 -25.10 12.69
CA THR A 498 19.71 -24.75 12.27
C THR A 498 18.65 -25.21 13.28
N SER A 499 17.61 -24.41 13.42
CA SER A 499 16.42 -24.70 14.23
C SER A 499 15.45 -25.61 13.45
N GLY A 500 15.41 -25.47 12.13
CA GLY A 500 14.49 -26.17 11.23
C GLY A 500 13.12 -25.52 11.10
N ASP A 501 12.97 -24.29 11.61
CA ASP A 501 11.71 -23.54 11.59
C ASP A 501 11.58 -22.70 10.29
N TYR A 502 12.72 -22.33 9.67
CA TYR A 502 12.78 -21.58 8.43
C TYR A 502 13.55 -22.29 7.30
N ALA A 503 13.00 -22.20 6.08
CA ALA A 503 13.54 -22.76 4.84
C ALA A 503 13.55 -24.31 4.76
N HIS A 504 14.02 -24.83 3.63
CA HIS A 504 14.16 -26.27 3.34
C HIS A 504 15.26 -26.97 4.17
N TRP A 505 15.80 -26.32 5.20
CA TRP A 505 16.91 -26.81 5.99
C TRP A 505 16.43 -27.61 7.20
N ARG A 506 16.88 -28.86 7.30
CA ARG A 506 16.54 -29.72 8.43
C ARG A 506 17.15 -29.20 9.73
N ARG A 507 16.43 -29.35 10.83
CA ARG A 507 16.89 -29.09 12.20
C ARG A 507 18.24 -29.74 12.52
N GLY A 508 19.10 -29.02 13.23
CA GLY A 508 20.37 -29.50 13.78
C GLY A 508 21.52 -29.61 12.78
N ARG A 509 21.39 -29.02 11.59
CA ARG A 509 22.46 -28.96 10.59
C ARG A 509 23.47 -27.90 10.98
N LYS A 510 24.76 -28.22 10.85
CA LYS A 510 25.83 -27.23 11.05
C LYS A 510 25.83 -26.23 9.91
N ALA A 511 25.85 -24.95 10.27
CA ALA A 511 25.88 -23.82 9.36
C ALA A 511 27.04 -22.88 9.74
N THR A 512 27.71 -22.34 8.73
CA THR A 512 28.65 -21.23 8.90
C THR A 512 27.94 -19.94 8.52
N ILE A 513 27.78 -19.03 9.47
CA ILE A 513 27.19 -17.71 9.24
C ILE A 513 28.31 -16.78 8.79
N LEU A 514 28.13 -16.14 7.63
CA LEU A 514 29.18 -15.46 6.88
C LEU A 514 29.15 -13.94 7.05
N SER A 515 27.96 -13.34 7.07
CA SER A 515 27.78 -11.89 7.22
C SER A 515 26.31 -11.54 7.50
N TYR A 516 26.07 -10.29 7.86
CA TYR A 516 24.73 -9.70 7.79
C TYR A 516 24.26 -9.61 6.32
N GLY A 517 22.97 -9.85 6.10
CA GLY A 517 22.28 -9.75 4.82
C GLY A 517 21.29 -8.58 4.72
N GLY A 518 20.90 -7.99 5.86
CA GLY A 518 19.94 -6.89 5.93
C GLY A 518 18.86 -7.15 6.96
N PHE A 519 17.83 -6.32 7.00
CA PHE A 519 16.66 -6.50 7.86
C PHE A 519 15.39 -6.62 7.01
N SER A 520 14.54 -7.58 7.34
CA SER A 520 13.23 -7.80 6.75
C SER A 520 12.14 -7.42 7.78
N PRO A 521 11.10 -6.66 7.39
CA PRO A 521 9.95 -6.40 8.26
C PRO A 521 9.14 -7.65 8.64
N GLU A 522 9.26 -8.74 7.88
CA GLU A 522 8.56 -10.01 8.12
C GLU A 522 9.44 -11.04 8.84
N TYR A 523 10.75 -10.98 8.61
CA TYR A 523 11.68 -12.04 9.01
C TYR A 523 12.85 -11.56 9.86
N GLY A 524 12.81 -10.31 10.30
CA GLY A 524 13.82 -9.69 11.16
C GLY A 524 15.19 -9.61 10.48
N LEU A 525 16.25 -9.71 11.27
CA LEU A 525 17.64 -9.67 10.81
C LEU A 525 17.97 -10.89 9.95
N ILE A 526 18.31 -10.64 8.69
CA ILE A 526 18.74 -11.64 7.72
C ILE A 526 20.26 -11.78 7.75
N VAL A 527 20.75 -13.02 7.68
CA VAL A 527 22.18 -13.34 7.56
C VAL A 527 22.45 -14.22 6.36
N GLN A 528 23.64 -14.06 5.78
CA GLN A 528 24.14 -14.99 4.79
C GLN A 528 24.72 -16.21 5.52
N ALA A 529 24.19 -17.40 5.26
CA ALA A 529 24.59 -18.64 5.92
C ALA A 529 24.94 -19.72 4.90
N ARG A 530 25.85 -20.62 5.27
CA ARG A 530 26.31 -21.73 4.43
C ARG A 530 26.14 -23.07 5.13
N ILE A 531 25.49 -24.01 4.45
CA ILE A 531 25.38 -25.41 4.90
C ILE A 531 25.97 -26.31 3.82
N GLY A 532 27.10 -26.94 4.11
CA GLY A 532 27.82 -27.74 3.11
C GLY A 532 28.31 -26.89 1.95
N ARG A 533 27.67 -27.00 0.78
CA ARG A 533 27.97 -26.22 -0.43
C ARG A 533 26.94 -25.13 -0.75
N GLU A 534 25.78 -25.19 -0.11
CA GLU A 534 24.68 -24.24 -0.32
C GLU A 534 24.94 -22.99 0.53
N THR A 535 24.68 -21.83 -0.06
CA THR A 535 24.73 -20.54 0.63
C THR A 535 23.42 -19.82 0.36
N ASP A 536 22.77 -19.33 1.40
CA ASP A 536 21.46 -18.69 1.31
C ASP A 536 21.34 -17.52 2.30
N PHE A 537 20.32 -16.69 2.11
CA PHE A 537 19.95 -15.61 3.01
C PHE A 537 18.75 -16.05 3.84
N VAL A 538 18.93 -16.15 5.15
CA VAL A 538 17.91 -16.67 6.06
C VAL A 538 17.85 -15.84 7.35
N PRO A 539 16.75 -15.91 8.11
CA PRO A 539 16.61 -15.19 9.36
C PRO A 539 17.67 -15.62 10.37
N LEU A 540 18.22 -14.69 11.15
CA LEU A 540 19.14 -15.02 12.23
C LEU A 540 18.48 -15.91 13.30
N ALA A 541 17.16 -15.77 13.49
CA ALA A 541 16.36 -16.57 14.41
C ALA A 541 16.35 -18.08 14.06
N GLU A 542 16.73 -18.45 12.83
CA GLU A 542 16.87 -19.85 12.40
C GLU A 542 18.07 -20.56 13.04
N PHE A 543 18.95 -19.85 13.76
CA PHE A 543 20.20 -20.42 14.25
C PHE A 543 20.33 -20.46 15.76
N HIS A 544 20.71 -21.62 16.27
CA HIS A 544 21.21 -21.79 17.63
C HIS A 544 22.74 -21.77 17.65
N GLY A 545 23.30 -21.03 18.60
CA GLY A 545 24.73 -21.10 18.87
C GLY A 545 25.11 -22.35 19.70
N PRO A 546 26.41 -22.59 19.91
CA PRO A 546 26.89 -23.66 20.77
C PRO A 546 26.35 -23.52 22.19
N ALA A 547 25.77 -24.60 22.72
CA ALA A 547 25.22 -24.62 24.07
C ALA A 547 26.24 -24.18 25.13
N GLY A 548 25.84 -23.29 26.03
CA GLY A 548 26.68 -22.74 27.10
C GLY A 548 27.77 -21.77 26.65
N SER A 549 27.74 -21.30 25.39
CA SER A 549 28.61 -20.24 24.90
C SER A 549 27.93 -18.88 24.96
N LYS A 550 28.70 -17.79 25.12
CA LYS A 550 28.18 -16.42 25.05
C LYS A 550 27.48 -16.13 23.72
N MET A 551 27.99 -16.68 22.62
CA MET A 551 27.36 -16.56 21.31
C MET A 551 26.00 -17.28 21.27
N GLY A 552 25.92 -18.47 21.88
CA GLY A 552 24.65 -19.19 22.05
C GLY A 552 23.63 -18.39 22.85
N GLU A 553 24.06 -17.74 23.95
CA GLU A 553 23.19 -16.84 24.72
C GLU A 553 22.66 -15.68 23.87
N VAL A 554 23.53 -15.02 23.09
CA VAL A 554 23.14 -13.88 22.25
C VAL A 554 22.15 -14.30 21.16
N LEU A 555 22.36 -15.45 20.52
CA LEU A 555 21.46 -15.96 19.49
C LEU A 555 20.12 -16.40 20.07
N GLU A 556 20.12 -17.00 21.26
CA GLU A 556 18.86 -17.36 21.93
C GLU A 556 18.10 -16.12 22.39
N ASP A 557 18.78 -15.12 22.96
CA ASP A 557 18.13 -13.85 23.31
C ASP A 557 17.49 -13.21 22.06
N TYR A 558 18.20 -13.17 20.93
CA TYR A 558 17.64 -12.64 19.68
C TYR A 558 16.42 -13.44 19.20
N ARG A 559 16.47 -14.77 19.27
CA ARG A 559 15.38 -15.66 18.88
C ARG A 559 14.15 -15.50 19.77
N GLU A 560 14.32 -15.40 21.10
CA GLU A 560 13.21 -15.18 22.03
C GLU A 560 12.54 -13.82 21.81
N TRP A 561 13.33 -12.76 21.59
CA TRP A 561 12.75 -11.47 21.18
C TRP A 561 11.97 -11.60 19.86
N PHE A 562 12.53 -12.31 18.89
CA PHE A 562 11.88 -12.51 17.60
C PHE A 562 10.53 -13.22 17.79
N LEU A 563 10.47 -14.32 18.53
CA LEU A 563 9.24 -15.09 18.70
C LEU A 563 8.15 -14.39 19.53
N ILE A 564 8.55 -13.54 20.47
CA ILE A 564 7.61 -12.91 21.43
C ILE A 564 7.11 -11.55 20.93
N VAL A 565 7.96 -10.79 20.23
CA VAL A 565 7.72 -9.37 19.95
C VAL A 565 7.64 -9.03 18.46
N PHE A 566 8.34 -9.79 17.62
CA PHE A 566 8.49 -9.50 16.19
C PHE A 566 7.56 -10.37 15.36
#